data_AF-A0A955F3X3-F1
#
_entry.id   AF-A0A955F3X3-F1
#
_cell.length_a   1.000
_cell.length_b   1.000
_cell.length_c   1.000
_cell.angle_alpha   90.00
_cell.angle_beta   90.00
_cell.angle_gamma   90.00
#
_symmetry.space_group_name_H-M   'P 1'
#
loop_
_entity.id
_entity.type
_entity.pdbx_description
1 polymer ?
#
loop_
_entity_poly.entity_id
_entity_poly.type
_entity_poly.pdbx_seq_one_letter_code
_entity_poly.pdbx_strand_id
1 'polypeptide(L)'
;MAPASSWGARSQETNQYFEMVLEWKHHTHAGNSGVFLWCPEEAFIDLPPGKLPRSGIEVQVLDLGYEENWEQSKMFRSDWFTSHGDCVGDPQGLARRCTSGDRVQLVLPP
;
A
#
# COMPACT_ATOMS: atom_id res chain seq x y z
N MET A 1 12.23 21.18 20.34
CA MET A 1 12.02 19.76 20.71
C MET A 1 11.04 19.18 19.70
N ALA A 2 11.53 18.37 18.76
CA ALA A 2 10.68 17.64 17.82
C ALA A 2 10.49 16.21 18.35
N PRO A 3 9.27 15.64 18.34
CA PRO A 3 9.17 14.20 18.51
C PRO A 3 8.19 13.52 17.53
N ALA A 4 8.50 12.24 17.28
CA ALA A 4 7.88 11.30 16.35
C ALA A 4 8.15 11.58 14.86
N SER A 5 9.12 10.87 14.29
CA SER A 5 9.17 10.59 12.86
C SER A 5 7.90 9.82 12.45
N SER A 6 6.83 10.56 12.12
CA SER A 6 5.58 9.99 11.62
C SER A 6 5.77 9.64 10.14
N TRP A 7 6.21 8.42 9.86
CA TRP A 7 6.46 7.93 8.49
C TRP A 7 5.18 7.73 7.64
N GLY A 8 4.04 8.32 8.02
CA GLY A 8 2.78 8.22 7.29
C GLY A 8 1.87 9.45 7.50
N ALA A 9 1.01 9.71 6.53
CA ALA A 9 -0.03 10.73 6.57
C ALA A 9 -1.42 10.09 6.39
N ARG A 10 -2.45 10.67 7.01
CA ARG A 10 -3.84 10.22 6.88
C ARG A 10 -4.74 11.39 6.47
N SER A 11 -5.80 11.10 5.74
CA SER A 11 -6.88 12.06 5.50
C SER A 11 -7.48 12.55 6.82
N GLN A 12 -7.94 13.80 6.83
CA GLN A 12 -8.67 14.38 7.96
C GLN A 12 -10.08 13.79 8.09
N GLU A 13 -10.65 13.34 6.97
CA GLU A 13 -12.00 12.81 6.88
C GLU A 13 -12.00 11.37 6.36
N THR A 14 -13.01 10.60 6.78
CA THR A 14 -13.24 9.23 6.33
C THR A 14 -14.08 9.24 5.06
N ASN A 15 -13.59 8.57 4.01
CA ASN A 15 -14.27 8.47 2.72
C ASN A 15 -14.69 7.02 2.45
N GLN A 16 -15.98 6.82 2.12
CA GLN A 16 -16.50 5.49 1.78
C GLN A 16 -16.31 5.18 0.30
N TYR A 17 -16.77 6.08 -0.58
CA TYR A 17 -16.70 5.95 -2.04
C TYR A 17 -15.91 7.12 -2.62
N PHE A 18 -14.81 6.82 -3.30
CA PHE A 18 -13.94 7.84 -3.89
C PHE A 18 -13.16 7.27 -5.08
N GLU A 19 -12.70 8.17 -5.95
CA GLU A 19 -11.59 7.92 -6.86
C GLU A 19 -10.38 8.69 -6.34
N MET A 20 -9.25 8.01 -6.17
CA MET A 20 -8.00 8.63 -5.73
C MET A 20 -6.98 8.52 -6.85
N VAL A 21 -6.47 9.67 -7.28
CA VAL A 21 -5.36 9.76 -8.23
C VAL A 21 -4.18 10.37 -7.49
N LEU A 22 -3.04 9.68 -7.52
CA LEU A 22 -1.81 10.12 -6.91
C LEU A 22 -0.64 9.88 -7.86
N GLU A 23 0.36 10.76 -7.79
CA GLU A 23 1.64 10.60 -8.45
C GLU A 23 2.70 10.34 -7.39
N TRP A 24 3.62 9.43 -7.66
CA TRP A 24 4.70 9.10 -6.74
C TRP A 24 6.02 8.92 -7.49
N LYS A 25 7.12 9.01 -6.74
CA LYS A 25 8.46 8.76 -7.25
C LYS A 25 9.32 8.12 -6.16
N HIS A 26 9.97 7.01 -6.50
CA HIS A 26 11.01 6.43 -5.65
C HIS A 26 12.30 7.26 -5.75
N HIS A 27 12.86 7.61 -4.59
CA HIS A 27 14.12 8.35 -4.49
C HIS A 27 15.35 7.45 -4.32
N THR A 28 15.11 6.17 -4.05
CA THR A 28 16.13 5.15 -3.81
C THR A 28 15.73 3.87 -4.52
N HIS A 29 16.73 3.12 -5.00
CA HIS A 29 16.52 1.77 -5.52
C HIS A 29 15.89 0.87 -4.44
N ALA A 30 14.94 0.01 -4.84
CA ALA A 30 14.14 -0.81 -3.95
C ALA A 30 13.36 -0.02 -2.88
N GLY A 31 12.98 1.21 -3.21
CA GLY A 31 12.09 2.02 -2.36
C GLY A 31 10.75 1.32 -2.12
N ASN A 32 10.25 1.43 -0.89
CA ASN A 32 8.98 0.84 -0.45
C ASN A 32 8.07 1.93 0.14
N SER A 33 6.84 1.98 -0.35
CA SER A 33 5.76 2.80 0.17
C SER A 33 4.42 2.10 -0.07
N GLY A 34 3.33 2.70 0.36
CA GLY A 34 1.99 2.14 0.18
C GLY A 34 0.90 3.14 0.51
N VAL A 35 -0.29 2.90 -0.02
CA VAL A 35 -1.50 3.66 0.26
C VAL A 35 -2.48 2.76 0.99
N PHE A 36 -2.87 3.18 2.19
CA PHE A 36 -3.78 2.44 3.06
C PHE A 36 -5.21 2.94 2.90
N LEU A 37 -6.11 2.05 2.49
CA LEU A 37 -7.51 2.32 2.18
C LEU A 37 -8.44 1.52 3.08
N TRP A 38 -9.59 2.09 3.42
CA TRP A 38 -10.62 1.49 4.27
C TRP A 38 -10.07 0.87 5.58
N CYS A 39 -9.07 1.53 6.17
CA CYS A 39 -8.60 1.20 7.50
C CYS A 39 -9.70 1.54 8.52
N PRO A 40 -10.19 0.55 9.30
CA PRO A 40 -11.15 0.82 10.36
C PRO A 40 -10.48 1.64 11.48
N GLU A 41 -11.26 2.32 12.32
CA GLU A 41 -10.72 3.19 13.38
C GLU A 41 -9.83 2.41 14.36
N GLU A 42 -10.19 1.15 14.61
CA GLU A 42 -9.45 0.20 15.44
C GLU A 42 -8.05 -0.12 14.89
N ALA A 43 -7.79 0.12 13.60
CA ALA A 43 -6.46 -0.03 13.02
C ALA A 43 -5.44 0.99 13.58
N PHE A 44 -5.93 2.09 14.16
CA PHE A 44 -5.13 3.22 14.62
C PHE A 44 -5.03 3.36 16.14
N ILE A 45 -5.87 2.66 16.91
CA ILE A 45 -5.86 2.72 18.39
C ILE A 45 -4.46 2.36 18.91
N ASP A 46 -3.85 3.17 19.77
CA ASP A 46 -2.50 2.91 20.32
C ASP A 46 -1.43 2.61 19.26
N LEU A 47 -1.58 3.14 18.02
CA LEU A 47 -0.61 2.92 16.96
C LEU A 47 0.68 3.70 17.27
N PRO A 48 1.84 3.02 17.49
CA PRO A 48 3.07 3.72 17.78
C PRO A 48 3.53 4.56 16.57
N PRO A 49 4.25 5.67 16.80
CA PRO A 49 4.83 6.43 15.70
C PRO A 49 5.67 5.58 14.74
N GLY A 50 5.48 5.79 13.45
CA GLY A 50 6.22 5.08 12.40
C GLY A 50 5.77 3.63 12.17
N LYS A 51 4.59 3.24 12.70
CA LYS A 51 3.96 1.96 12.39
C LYS A 51 2.82 2.15 11.40
N LEU A 52 2.62 1.12 10.57
CA LEU A 52 1.55 1.04 9.59
C LEU A 52 0.23 0.64 10.27
N PRO A 53 -0.94 1.05 9.74
CA PRO A 53 -2.23 0.61 10.25
C PRO A 53 -2.31 -0.92 10.36
N ARG A 54 -2.94 -1.43 11.43
CA ARG A 54 -3.02 -2.88 11.67
C ARG A 54 -3.97 -3.63 10.74
N SER A 55 -4.87 -2.92 10.07
CA SER A 55 -5.85 -3.49 9.14
C SER A 55 -6.31 -2.44 8.13
N GLY A 56 -6.98 -2.92 7.09
CA GLY A 56 -7.31 -2.16 5.88
C GLY A 56 -6.70 -2.82 4.65
N ILE A 57 -6.93 -2.21 3.49
CA ILE A 57 -6.32 -2.64 2.23
C ILE A 57 -5.10 -1.76 1.97
N GLU A 58 -3.96 -2.38 1.74
CA GLU A 58 -2.73 -1.70 1.32
C GLU A 58 -2.57 -1.84 -0.19
N VAL A 59 -2.60 -0.71 -0.90
CA VAL A 59 -2.16 -0.63 -2.30
C VAL A 59 -0.66 -0.36 -2.30
N GLN A 60 0.11 -1.37 -2.68
CA GLN A 60 1.56 -1.36 -2.61
C GLN A 60 2.19 -0.47 -3.67
N VAL A 61 3.18 0.30 -3.24
CA VAL A 61 3.97 1.20 -4.09
C VAL A 61 5.43 0.80 -3.94
N LEU A 62 5.89 -0.11 -4.78
CA LEU A 62 7.24 -0.67 -4.72
C LEU A 62 8.04 -0.30 -5.98
N ASP A 63 9.30 0.07 -5.77
CA ASP A 63 10.27 0.20 -6.86
C ASP A 63 10.58 -1.18 -7.44
N LEU A 64 10.84 -1.26 -8.76
CA LEU A 64 11.18 -2.52 -9.44
C LEU A 64 12.37 -3.24 -8.78
N GLY A 65 13.31 -2.48 -8.21
CA GLY A 65 14.44 -3.01 -7.46
C GLY A 65 14.04 -3.85 -6.22
N TYR A 66 12.82 -3.69 -5.71
CA TYR A 66 12.32 -4.48 -4.58
C TYR A 66 12.13 -5.94 -4.96
N GLU A 67 11.54 -6.21 -6.13
CA GLU A 67 11.38 -7.56 -6.67
C GLU A 67 12.73 -8.16 -7.11
N GLU A 68 13.60 -7.34 -7.72
CA GLU A 68 14.97 -7.75 -8.07
C GLU A 68 15.77 -8.23 -6.84
N ASN A 69 15.74 -7.44 -5.76
CA ASN A 69 16.43 -7.79 -4.52
C ASN A 69 15.84 -9.04 -3.86
N TRP A 70 14.51 -9.21 -3.92
CA TRP A 70 13.87 -10.42 -3.44
C TRP A 70 14.38 -11.65 -4.20
N GLU A 71 14.32 -11.62 -5.54
CA GLU A 71 14.74 -12.72 -6.39
C GLU A 71 16.21 -13.08 -6.18
N GLN A 72 17.09 -12.10 -6.08
CA GLN A 72 18.51 -12.32 -5.78
C GLN A 72 18.71 -12.98 -4.41
N SER A 73 17.95 -12.56 -3.40
CA SER A 73 18.10 -13.07 -2.03
C SER A 73 17.46 -14.44 -1.81
N LYS A 74 16.35 -14.74 -2.51
CA LYS A 74 15.55 -15.96 -2.33
C LYS A 74 15.81 -17.01 -3.40
N MET A 75 16.43 -16.63 -4.52
CA MET A 75 16.64 -17.47 -5.71
C MET A 75 15.33 -17.92 -6.38
N PHE A 76 14.21 -17.24 -6.10
CA PHE A 76 12.93 -17.44 -6.77
C PHE A 76 12.08 -16.15 -6.74
N ARG A 77 11.16 -16.02 -7.70
CA ARG A 77 10.22 -14.90 -7.79
C ARG A 77 9.14 -15.00 -6.73
N SER A 78 8.72 -13.87 -6.16
CA SER A 78 7.61 -13.86 -5.22
C SER A 78 6.32 -14.33 -5.90
N ASP A 79 5.52 -15.12 -5.20
CA ASP A 79 4.18 -15.54 -5.59
C ASP A 79 3.07 -14.70 -4.93
N TRP A 80 3.42 -13.78 -4.04
CA TRP A 80 2.47 -13.01 -3.23
C TRP A 80 2.61 -11.49 -3.37
N PHE A 81 3.60 -10.97 -4.11
CA PHE A 81 3.73 -9.55 -4.46
C PHE A 81 4.48 -9.34 -5.77
N THR A 82 4.33 -8.14 -6.32
CA THR A 82 5.09 -7.58 -7.45
C THR A 82 5.37 -6.08 -7.18
N SER A 83 5.93 -5.37 -8.16
CA SER A 83 6.14 -3.92 -8.08
C SER A 83 5.05 -3.08 -8.79
N HIS A 84 3.85 -3.65 -9.00
CA HIS A 84 2.85 -3.10 -9.91
C HIS A 84 1.49 -2.83 -9.24
N GLY A 85 1.49 -2.23 -8.04
CA GLY A 85 0.23 -1.80 -7.40
C GLY A 85 -0.56 -2.95 -6.78
N ASP A 86 0.10 -3.90 -6.14
CA ASP A 86 -0.57 -5.03 -5.48
C ASP A 86 -1.47 -4.59 -4.33
N CYS A 87 -2.59 -5.29 -4.14
CA CYS A 87 -3.50 -5.02 -3.05
C CYS A 87 -3.37 -6.12 -1.99
N VAL A 88 -2.89 -5.76 -0.82
CA VAL A 88 -2.66 -6.68 0.31
C VAL A 88 -3.70 -6.42 1.38
N GLY A 89 -4.20 -7.49 2.01
CA GLY A 89 -5.20 -7.36 3.08
C GLY A 89 -6.64 -7.18 2.58
N ASP A 90 -6.92 -7.50 1.31
CA ASP A 90 -8.28 -7.60 0.77
C ASP A 90 -8.84 -9.04 0.95
N PRO A 91 -9.62 -9.31 2.03
CA PRO A 91 -10.11 -10.64 2.32
C PRO A 91 -11.15 -11.16 1.30
N GLN A 92 -11.74 -10.29 0.50
CA GLN A 92 -12.81 -10.64 -0.43
C GLN A 92 -12.31 -10.77 -1.89
N GLY A 93 -11.04 -10.42 -2.16
CA GLY A 93 -10.48 -10.46 -3.53
C GLY A 93 -11.22 -9.54 -4.51
N LEU A 94 -11.79 -8.46 -3.99
CA LEU A 94 -12.55 -7.44 -4.72
C LEU A 94 -11.64 -6.49 -5.50
N ALA A 95 -10.41 -6.32 -5.02
CA ALA A 95 -9.33 -5.63 -5.66
C ALA A 95 -8.98 -6.36 -6.97
N ARG A 96 -9.54 -5.89 -8.07
CA ARG A 96 -9.16 -6.35 -9.40
C ARG A 96 -8.09 -5.42 -9.93
N ARG A 97 -6.86 -5.92 -10.04
CA ARG A 97 -5.84 -5.23 -10.83
C ARG A 97 -6.39 -4.98 -12.23
N CYS A 98 -6.47 -3.72 -12.65
CA CYS A 98 -6.68 -3.42 -14.06
C CYS A 98 -5.35 -3.75 -14.76
N THR A 99 -5.33 -4.82 -15.57
CA THR A 99 -4.10 -5.32 -16.19
C THR A 99 -3.58 -4.45 -17.34
N SER A 100 -4.16 -3.26 -17.55
CA SER A 100 -3.76 -2.28 -18.57
C SER A 100 -3.39 -0.93 -17.94
N GLY A 101 -2.15 -0.80 -17.46
CA GLY A 101 -1.52 0.49 -17.13
C GLY A 101 -1.30 0.77 -15.62
N ASP A 102 -0.82 1.97 -15.34
CA ASP A 102 -0.40 2.46 -14.00
C ASP A 102 -1.57 2.76 -13.05
N ARG A 103 -2.71 2.05 -13.20
CA ARG A 103 -3.95 2.31 -12.46
C ARG A 103 -4.44 1.06 -11.74
N VAL A 104 -4.62 1.18 -10.43
CA VAL A 104 -5.30 0.19 -9.60
C VAL A 104 -6.76 0.60 -9.46
N GLN A 105 -7.70 -0.30 -9.75
CA GLN A 105 -9.12 -0.08 -9.55
C GLN A 105 -9.64 -1.03 -8.47
N LEU A 106 -10.21 -0.45 -7.42
CA LEU A 106 -10.85 -1.20 -6.35
C LEU A 106 -12.36 -1.05 -6.50
N VAL A 107 -13.05 -2.16 -6.76
CA VAL A 107 -14.51 -2.17 -6.87
C VAL A 107 -15.06 -2.67 -5.55
N LEU A 108 -15.62 -1.76 -4.75
CA LEU A 108 -16.37 -2.17 -3.57
C LEU A 108 -17.67 -2.86 -3.99
N PRO A 109 -18.06 -3.96 -3.33
CA PRO A 109 -19.39 -4.50 -3.46
C PRO A 109 -20.41 -3.46 -2.95
N PRO A 110 -21.63 -3.48 -3.50
CA PRO A 110 -22.71 -2.61 -3.06
C PRO A 110 -23.05 -2.80 -1.57
#